data_AF-A0AAP2D8K0-F1
#
_entry.id   AF-A0AAP2D8K0-F1
#
_cell.length_a   1.000
_cell.length_b   1.000
_cell.length_c   1.000
_cell.angle_alpha   90.00
_cell.angle_beta   90.00
_cell.angle_gamma   90.00
#
_symmetry.space_group_name_H-M   'P 1'
#
loop_
_entity.id
_entity.type
_entity.pdbx_description
1 polymer ?
#
loop_
_entity_poly.entity_id
_entity_poly.type
_entity_poly.pdbx_seq_one_letter_code
_entity_poly.pdbx_strand_id
1 'polypeptide(L)'
;MTSTSKVIVGILGAAAAGVVLGMLIAPEKGSDLRKNIKNTTDDWLGEITQWMGKGRKYLAEMKEQAEGEAENLTSEAEQGISNLKESARRRASTHH
;
A
#
# COMPACT_ATOMS: atom_id res chain seq x y z
N MET A 1 -12.15 4.45 19.57
CA MET A 1 -11.18 3.48 19.03
C MET A 1 -9.91 4.24 18.69
N THR A 2 -8.78 3.84 19.26
CA THR A 2 -7.48 4.49 19.08
C THR A 2 -7.08 4.49 17.59
N SER A 3 -6.63 5.63 17.07
CA SER A 3 -6.26 5.80 15.65
C SER A 3 -5.23 4.78 15.18
N THR A 4 -4.31 4.38 16.06
CA THR A 4 -3.33 3.31 15.83
C THR A 4 -3.98 1.99 15.44
N SER A 5 -5.09 1.59 16.06
CA SER A 5 -5.78 0.34 15.71
C SER A 5 -6.37 0.38 14.31
N LYS A 6 -6.87 1.53 13.85
CA LYS A 6 -7.38 1.68 12.47
C LYS A 6 -6.26 1.60 11.44
N VAL A 7 -5.11 2.22 11.74
CA VAL A 7 -3.93 2.16 10.87
C VAL A 7 -3.42 0.72 10.75
N ILE A 8 -3.31 0.00 11.87
CA ILE A 8 -2.87 -1.40 11.87
C ILE A 8 -3.84 -2.27 11.04
N VAL A 9 -5.15 -2.11 11.23
CA VAL A 9 -6.14 -2.86 10.45
C VAL A 9 -6.08 -2.51 8.96
N GLY A 10 -5.86 -1.23 8.62
CA GLY A 10 -5.66 -0.80 7.24
C GLY A 10 -4.43 -1.44 6.59
N ILE A 11 -3.30 -1.47 7.29
CA ILE A 11 -2.06 -2.10 6.82
C ILE A 11 -2.26 -3.61 6.64
N LEU A 12 -2.89 -4.29 7.60
CA LEU A 12 -3.16 -5.73 7.52
C LEU A 12 -4.11 -6.06 6.36
N GLY A 13 -5.15 -5.23 6.15
CA GLY A 13 -6.05 -5.37 5.02
C GLY A 13 -5.36 -5.17 3.68
N ALA A 14 -4.50 -4.16 3.57
CA ALA A 14 -3.71 -3.88 2.37
C ALA A 14 -2.71 -5.01 2.06
N ALA A 15 -2.02 -5.53 3.08
CA ALA A 15 -1.11 -6.66 2.93
C ALA A 15 -1.84 -7.92 2.45
N ALA A 16 -2.99 -8.24 3.04
CA ALA A 16 -3.81 -9.37 2.62
C ALA A 16 -4.30 -9.21 1.17
N ALA A 17 -4.78 -8.02 0.79
CA ALA A 17 -5.15 -7.73 -0.60
C ALA A 17 -3.95 -7.87 -1.55
N GLY A 18 -2.76 -7.42 -1.15
CA GLY A 18 -1.53 -7.58 -1.91
C GLY A 18 -1.14 -9.06 -2.11
N VAL A 19 -1.26 -9.89 -1.07
CA VAL A 19 -1.02 -11.33 -1.18
C VAL A 19 -2.03 -11.99 -2.11
N VAL A 20 -3.32 -11.66 -1.99
CA VAL A 20 -4.37 -12.21 -2.86
C VAL A 20 -4.11 -11.84 -4.32
N LEU A 21 -3.81 -10.56 -4.59
CA LEU A 21 -3.48 -10.10 -5.94
C LEU A 21 -2.19 -10.75 -6.47
N GLY A 22 -1.14 -10.84 -5.66
CA GLY A 22 0.11 -11.51 -6.05
C GLY A 22 -0.10 -13.00 -6.35
N MET A 23 -0.93 -13.67 -5.55
CA MET A 23 -1.27 -15.08 -5.73
C MET A 23 -2.18 -15.32 -6.95
N LEU A 24 -3.05 -14.38 -7.29
CA LEU A 24 -3.85 -14.42 -8.53
C LEU A 24 -2.97 -14.24 -9.78
N ILE A 25 -1.95 -13.37 -9.70
CA ILE A 25 -1.04 -13.08 -10.82
C ILE A 25 0.01 -14.19 -11.02
N ALA A 26 0.49 -14.82 -9.95
CA ALA A 26 1.48 -15.90 -10.01
C ALA A 26 1.06 -17.10 -9.14
N PRO A 27 0.19 -17.99 -9.63
CA PRO A 27 -0.14 -19.22 -8.93
C PRO A 27 0.94 -20.28 -9.16
N GLU A 28 1.68 -20.65 -8.12
CA GLU A 28 2.54 -21.85 -8.14
C GLU A 28 1.81 -23.08 -7.57
N LYS A 29 2.11 -24.27 -8.11
CA LYS A 29 1.63 -25.53 -7.54
C LYS A 29 2.34 -25.79 -6.21
N GLY A 30 1.59 -26.07 -5.15
CA GLY A 30 2.10 -26.13 -3.77
C GLY A 30 3.25 -27.11 -3.49
N SER A 31 3.43 -28.16 -4.31
CA SER A 31 4.58 -29.08 -4.22
C SER A 31 5.89 -28.44 -4.69
N ASP A 32 5.80 -27.64 -5.75
CA ASP A 32 6.94 -26.98 -6.38
C ASP A 32 7.26 -25.69 -5.64
N LEU A 33 6.23 -24.99 -5.14
CA LEU A 33 6.38 -23.78 -4.30
C LEU A 33 7.23 -24.03 -3.05
N ARG A 34 7.05 -25.16 -2.34
CA ARG A 34 7.88 -25.45 -1.16
C ARG A 34 9.34 -25.73 -1.51
N LYS A 35 9.59 -26.34 -2.67
CA LYS A 35 10.95 -26.61 -3.17
C LYS A 35 11.62 -25.34 -3.67
N ASN A 36 10.90 -24.54 -4.47
CA ASN A 36 11.35 -23.25 -4.96
C ASN A 36 11.59 -22.29 -3.81
N ILE A 37 10.67 -22.12 -2.85
CA ILE A 37 10.90 -21.25 -1.68
C ILE A 37 12.23 -21.60 -1.00
N LYS A 38 12.53 -22.88 -0.76
CA LYS A 38 13.72 -23.24 -0.01
C LYS A 38 15.03 -22.92 -0.74
N ASN A 39 15.07 -23.09 -2.07
CA ASN A 39 16.28 -22.84 -2.86
C ASN A 39 16.38 -21.38 -3.33
N THR A 40 15.24 -20.79 -3.67
CA THR A 40 15.13 -19.46 -4.28
C THR A 40 15.12 -18.34 -3.25
N THR A 41 14.73 -18.60 -1.99
CA THR A 41 14.67 -17.55 -0.96
C THR A 41 16.04 -16.97 -0.65
N ASP A 42 17.10 -17.77 -0.55
CA ASP A 42 18.44 -17.22 -0.23
C ASP A 42 18.97 -16.36 -1.38
N ASP A 43 18.80 -16.80 -2.63
CA ASP A 43 19.19 -16.03 -3.82
C ASP A 43 18.34 -14.75 -3.96
N TRP A 44 17.03 -14.86 -3.75
CA TRP A 44 16.11 -13.73 -3.81
C TRP A 44 16.35 -12.74 -2.68
N LEU A 45 16.64 -13.19 -1.47
CA LEU A 45 17.00 -12.30 -0.36
C LEU A 45 18.29 -11.55 -0.69
N GLY A 46 19.27 -12.19 -1.32
CA GLY A 46 20.48 -11.53 -1.82
C GLY A 46 20.16 -10.42 -2.83
N GLU A 47 19.36 -10.73 -3.86
CA GLU A 47 18.97 -9.75 -4.89
C GLU A 47 18.09 -8.63 -4.34
N ILE A 48 17.10 -8.96 -3.51
CA ILE A 48 16.20 -8.00 -2.84
C ILE A 48 17.00 -7.09 -1.92
N THR A 49 17.99 -7.60 -1.19
CA THR A 49 18.84 -6.79 -0.31
C THR A 49 19.68 -5.81 -1.11
N GLN A 50 20.24 -6.22 -2.24
CA GLN A 50 20.97 -5.33 -3.15
C GLN A 50 20.04 -4.27 -3.79
N TRP A 51 18.86 -4.68 -4.23
CA TRP A 51 17.84 -3.79 -4.78
C TRP A 51 17.30 -2.83 -3.75
N MET A 52 17.11 -3.25 -2.49
CA MET A 52 16.79 -2.34 -1.38
C MET A 52 17.90 -1.33 -1.14
N GLY A 53 19.17 -1.74 -1.24
CA GLY A 53 20.31 -0.82 -1.12
C GLY A 53 20.25 0.31 -2.15
N LYS A 54 19.94 -0.02 -3.41
CA LYS A 54 19.76 0.97 -4.50
C LYS A 54 18.44 1.75 -4.34
N GLY A 55 17.37 1.04 -4.01
CA GLY A 55 16.03 1.56 -3.82
C GLY A 55 15.96 2.56 -2.67
N ARG A 56 16.76 2.42 -1.62
CA ARG A 56 16.85 3.42 -0.54
C ARG A 56 17.33 4.79 -1.03
N LYS A 57 18.27 4.85 -1.98
CA LYS A 57 18.70 6.13 -2.58
C LYS A 57 17.59 6.74 -3.43
N TYR A 58 16.99 5.94 -4.30
CA TYR A 58 15.88 6.38 -5.13
C TYR A 58 14.66 6.82 -4.28
N LEU A 59 14.35 6.07 -3.22
CA LEU A 59 13.30 6.41 -2.25
C LEU A 59 13.63 7.67 -1.45
N ALA A 60 14.91 7.96 -1.15
CA ALA A 60 15.29 9.20 -0.50
C ALA A 60 15.03 10.41 -1.40
N GLU A 61 15.44 10.33 -2.68
CA GLU A 61 15.15 11.38 -3.68
C GLU A 61 13.64 11.52 -3.95
N MET A 62 12.93 10.41 -4.04
CA MET A 62 11.47 10.42 -4.18
C MET A 62 10.78 10.93 -2.92
N LYS A 63 11.28 10.63 -1.72
CA LYS A 63 10.70 11.13 -0.46
C LYS A 63 10.80 12.65 -0.40
N GLU A 64 11.90 13.23 -0.87
CA GLU A 64 12.09 14.68 -0.91
C GLU A 64 11.12 15.35 -1.90
N GLN A 65 10.93 14.78 -3.09
CA GLN A 65 9.93 15.26 -4.06
C GLN A 65 8.48 15.02 -3.58
N ALA A 66 8.23 13.84 -3.01
CA ALA A 66 6.93 13.45 -2.51
C ALA A 66 6.53 14.23 -1.27
N GLU A 67 7.46 14.68 -0.41
CA GLU A 67 7.11 15.58 0.70
C GLU A 67 6.59 16.93 0.17
N GLY A 68 7.21 17.47 -0.89
CA GLY A 68 6.72 18.68 -1.56
C GLY A 68 5.39 18.51 -2.30
N GLU A 69 5.16 17.35 -2.95
CA GLU A 69 3.89 17.05 -3.62
C GLU A 69 2.79 16.55 -2.67
N ALA A 70 3.14 15.92 -1.56
CA ALA A 70 2.20 15.37 -0.60
C ALA A 70 1.38 16.46 0.08
N GLU A 71 1.94 17.64 0.33
CA GLU A 71 1.18 18.76 0.89
C GLU A 71 0.06 19.22 -0.07
N ASN A 72 0.35 19.27 -1.37
CA ASN A 72 -0.61 19.63 -2.41
C ASN A 72 -1.65 18.51 -2.63
N LEU A 73 -1.20 17.25 -2.73
CA LEU A 73 -2.08 16.09 -2.89
C LEU A 73 -2.98 15.88 -1.67
N THR A 74 -2.46 16.12 -0.46
CA THR A 74 -3.27 16.05 0.77
C THR A 74 -4.32 17.14 0.77
N SER A 75 -3.97 18.37 0.38
CA SER A 75 -4.94 19.46 0.26
C SER A 75 -6.03 19.16 -0.78
N GLU A 76 -5.69 18.61 -1.94
CA GLU A 76 -6.67 18.20 -2.95
C GLU A 76 -7.55 17.04 -2.48
N ALA A 77 -6.95 16.05 -1.80
CA ALA A 77 -7.69 14.94 -1.22
C ALA A 77 -8.65 15.41 -0.12
N GLU A 78 -8.22 16.30 0.76
CA GLU A 78 -9.08 16.90 1.80
C GLU A 78 -10.22 17.71 1.21
N GLN A 79 -9.96 18.50 0.16
CA GLN A 79 -11.01 19.22 -0.57
C GLN A 79 -11.99 18.27 -1.24
N GLY A 80 -11.50 17.23 -1.91
CA GLY A 80 -12.33 16.20 -2.54
C GLY A 80 -13.19 15.46 -1.52
N ILE A 81 -12.61 15.07 -0.38
CA ILE A 81 -13.32 14.43 0.73
C ILE A 81 -14.33 15.38 1.37
N SER A 82 -13.98 16.65 1.55
CA SER A 82 -14.89 17.67 2.09
C SER A 82 -16.11 17.86 1.17
N ASN A 83 -15.87 17.99 -0.13
CA ASN A 83 -16.93 18.10 -1.14
C ASN A 83 -17.80 16.84 -1.21
N LEU A 84 -17.20 15.65 -1.11
CA LEU A 84 -17.92 14.38 -1.04
C LEU A 84 -18.75 14.27 0.23
N LYS A 85 -18.19 14.64 1.37
CA LYS A 85 -18.86 14.63 2.68
C LYS A 85 -20.01 15.63 2.70
N GLU A 86 -19.84 16.80 2.11
CA GLU A 86 -20.88 17.82 2.01
C GLU A 86 -21.98 17.38 1.04
N SER A 87 -21.62 16.80 -0.11
CA SER A 87 -22.57 16.23 -1.08
C SER A 87 -23.37 15.06 -0.50
N ALA A 88 -22.71 14.19 0.27
CA ALA A 88 -23.34 13.08 0.97
C ALA A 88 -24.26 13.58 2.08
N ARG A 89 -23.83 14.58 2.86
CA ARG A 89 -24.67 15.22 3.89
C ARG A 89 -25.89 15.89 3.28
N ARG A 90 -25.73 16.64 2.18
CA ARG A 90 -26.85 17.30 1.48
C ARG A 90 -27.86 16.29 0.95
N ARG A 91 -27.40 15.17 0.38
CA ARG A 91 -28.29 14.06 -0.04
C ARG A 91 -28.97 13.37 1.14
N ALA A 92 -28.26 13.16 2.24
CA ALA A 92 -28.83 12.55 3.44
C ALA A 92 -29.88 13.47 4.12
N SER A 93 -29.72 14.80 4.04
CA SER A 93 -30.66 15.76 4.64
C SER A 93 -31.85 16.13 3.76
N THR A 94 -31.83 15.80 2.46
CA THR A 94 -32.97 16.02 1.54
C THR A 94 -33.91 14.81 1.42
N HIS A 95 -33.65 13.74 2.17
CA HIS A 95 -34.49 12.54 2.25
C HIS A 95 -35.09 12.31 3.65
N HIS A 96 -35.31 13.40 4.40
CA HIS A 96 -36.03 13.38 5.69
C HIS A 96 -37.19 14.38 5.69
#